data_AF-A0A7R9HHR2-F1
#
_entry.id   AF-A0A7R9HHR2-F1
#
_cell.length_a   1.000
_cell.length_b   1.000
_cell.length_c   1.000
_cell.angle_alpha   90.00
_cell.angle_beta   90.00
_cell.angle_gamma   90.00
#
_symmetry.space_group_name_H-M   'P 1'
#
loop_
_entity.id
_entity.type
_entity.pdbx_description
1 polymer ?
#
loop_
_entity_poly.entity_id
_entity_poly.type
_entity_poly.pdbx_seq_one_letter_code
_entity_poly.pdbx_strand_id
1 'polypeptide(L)'
;MSGRVVVLLYVARFTSGVAVGAVTVVISLYNCEVAEDRVRGTVGAYLQLMITVGILWAYVLGAFLDYYWLSLVSCVVPIIFFLSFLFVPESPLFLIARGRDEDAERSLKWLRGDHDVRPEMDRLRQLLSRSSSGTVGKTSWRGPTGRAVVITIGLMAFQQLSGINAVIFYSERIFEDAGSTLSPSLSTIIVGVVQVLATYASSVLVDRTGRRVLLLLSDTAMAVCLLVLSVYFFIRERHPDHVAFIAWLPLASVVVYIVLFSVGFGPLPWFMIAEIVPT
;
A
#
# COMPACT_ATOMS: atom_id res chain seq x y z
N MET A 1 -3.17 -4.84 -33.35
CA MET A 1 -2.49 -5.90 -32.57
C MET A 1 -3.17 -7.23 -32.87
N SER A 2 -2.43 -8.29 -33.19
CA SER A 2 -3.01 -9.63 -33.44
C SER A 2 -3.75 -10.14 -32.19
N GLY A 3 -4.91 -10.77 -32.35
CA GLY A 3 -5.75 -11.25 -31.23
C GLY A 3 -5.00 -12.15 -30.23
N ARG A 4 -3.96 -12.86 -30.69
CA ARG A 4 -3.06 -13.65 -29.83
C ARG A 4 -2.27 -12.82 -28.82
N VAL A 5 -1.83 -11.62 -29.20
CA VAL A 5 -1.06 -10.72 -28.32
C VAL A 5 -1.95 -10.16 -27.21
N VAL A 6 -3.21 -9.87 -27.53
CA VAL A 6 -4.20 -9.37 -26.57
C VAL A 6 -4.50 -10.42 -25.50
N VAL A 7 -4.74 -11.68 -25.89
CA VAL A 7 -4.96 -12.78 -24.95
C VAL A 7 -3.74 -12.98 -24.05
N LEU A 8 -2.52 -12.95 -24.62
CA LEU A 8 -1.29 -13.08 -23.85
C LEU A 8 -1.16 -11.96 -22.79
N LEU A 9 -1.50 -10.72 -23.15
CA LEU A 9 -1.48 -9.59 -22.21
C LEU A 9 -2.48 -9.77 -21.08
N TYR A 10 -3.69 -10.26 -21.36
CA TYR A 10 -4.68 -10.53 -20.31
C TYR A 10 -4.22 -11.65 -19.37
N VAL A 11 -3.67 -12.74 -19.91
CA VAL A 11 -3.11 -13.82 -19.09
C VAL A 11 -1.94 -13.31 -18.24
N ALA A 12 -1.03 -12.55 -18.84
CA ALA A 12 0.09 -11.94 -18.11
C ALA A 12 -0.40 -11.03 -16.97
N ARG A 13 -1.40 -10.17 -17.21
CA ARG A 13 -1.96 -9.29 -16.19
C ARG A 13 -2.70 -10.05 -15.08
N PHE A 14 -3.42 -11.11 -15.44
CA PHE A 14 -4.09 -11.96 -14.46
C PHE A 14 -3.07 -12.67 -13.57
N THR A 15 -2.07 -13.32 -14.16
CA THR A 15 -1.00 -14.01 -13.41
C THR A 15 -0.18 -13.05 -12.55
N SER A 16 0.15 -11.85 -13.04
CA SER A 16 0.83 -10.83 -12.23
C SER A 16 -0.05 -10.36 -11.06
N GLY A 17 -1.36 -10.20 -11.28
CA GLY A 17 -2.30 -9.83 -10.21
C GLY A 17 -2.38 -10.87 -9.10
N VAL A 18 -2.46 -12.16 -9.47
CA VAL A 18 -2.43 -13.27 -8.50
C VAL A 18 -1.11 -13.29 -7.73
N ALA A 19 0.02 -13.10 -8.42
CA ALA A 19 1.33 -13.04 -7.78
C ALA A 19 1.44 -11.87 -6.79
N VAL A 20 1.04 -10.66 -7.19
CA VAL A 20 1.04 -9.47 -6.32
C VAL A 20 0.14 -9.68 -5.09
N GLY A 21 -1.04 -10.26 -5.27
CA GLY A 21 -1.95 -10.60 -4.16
C GLY A 21 -1.31 -11.56 -3.16
N ALA A 22 -0.72 -12.66 -3.63
CA ALA A 22 -0.03 -13.63 -2.78
C ALA A 22 1.16 -12.99 -2.04
N VAL A 23 2.00 -12.23 -2.75
CA VAL A 23 3.16 -11.53 -2.18
C VAL A 23 2.73 -10.53 -1.10
N THR A 24 1.65 -9.80 -1.33
CA THR A 24 1.15 -8.78 -0.37
C THR A 24 0.71 -9.43 0.95
N VAL A 25 0.04 -10.58 0.88
CA VAL A 25 -0.37 -11.34 2.07
C VAL A 25 0.85 -11.89 2.81
N VAL A 26 1.78 -12.53 2.10
CA VAL A 26 2.98 -13.15 2.70
C VAL A 26 3.89 -12.09 3.34
N ILE A 27 4.16 -11.00 2.63
CA ILE A 27 5.01 -9.91 3.15
C ILE A 27 4.37 -9.26 4.38
N SER A 28 3.06 -9.02 4.36
CA SER A 28 2.38 -8.42 5.51
C SER A 28 2.44 -9.33 6.73
N LEU A 29 2.22 -10.63 6.55
CA LEU A 29 2.32 -11.61 7.63
C LEU A 29 3.76 -11.71 8.17
N TYR A 30 4.74 -11.87 7.28
CA TYR A 30 6.15 -11.93 7.64
C TYR A 30 6.59 -10.70 8.43
N ASN A 31 6.24 -9.50 7.96
CA ASN A 31 6.55 -8.26 8.67
C ASN A 31 5.86 -8.18 10.03
N CYS A 32 4.62 -8.65 10.18
CA CYS A 32 3.96 -8.70 11.47
C CYS A 32 4.69 -9.64 12.44
N GLU A 33 5.11 -10.82 11.99
CA GLU A 33 5.77 -11.82 12.84
C GLU A 33 7.21 -11.44 13.22
N VAL A 34 7.88 -10.68 12.34
CA VAL A 34 9.27 -10.28 12.51
C VAL A 34 9.41 -8.94 13.24
N ALA A 35 8.48 -8.01 13.04
CA ALA A 35 8.52 -6.70 13.68
C ALA A 35 8.29 -6.80 15.20
N GLU A 36 9.09 -6.05 15.96
CA GLU A 36 8.86 -5.87 17.38
C GLU A 36 7.58 -5.04 17.60
N ASP A 37 6.84 -5.31 18.68
CA ASP A 37 5.57 -4.65 19.03
C ASP A 37 5.67 -3.11 18.94
N ARG A 38 6.82 -2.54 19.31
CA ARG A 38 7.07 -1.10 19.32
C ARG A 38 7.17 -0.49 17.92
N VAL A 39 7.72 -1.22 16.94
CA VAL A 39 7.97 -0.70 15.57
C VAL A 39 7.01 -1.27 14.54
N ARG A 40 6.11 -2.18 14.94
CA ARG A 40 5.18 -2.87 14.03
C ARG A 40 4.34 -1.90 13.19
N GLY A 41 3.90 -0.80 13.77
CA GLY A 41 3.23 0.28 13.03
C GLY A 41 4.15 0.88 11.96
N THR A 42 5.36 1.28 12.33
CA THR A 42 6.34 1.87 11.42
C THR A 42 6.71 0.93 10.27
N VAL A 43 6.84 -0.37 10.52
CA VAL A 43 7.06 -1.38 9.47
C VAL A 43 5.90 -1.42 8.47
N GLY A 44 4.65 -1.29 8.94
CA GLY A 44 3.48 -1.12 8.08
C GLY A 44 3.53 0.16 7.24
N ALA A 45 4.05 1.26 7.79
CA ALA A 45 4.26 2.52 7.07
C ALA A 45 5.27 2.37 5.93
N TYR A 46 6.37 1.64 6.19
CA TYR A 46 7.39 1.36 5.19
C TYR A 46 6.84 0.55 4.01
N LEU A 47 5.89 -0.36 4.24
CA LEU A 47 5.22 -1.07 3.14
C LEU A 47 4.52 -0.11 2.19
N GLN A 48 3.73 0.83 2.73
CA GLN A 48 3.06 1.83 1.90
C GLN A 48 4.07 2.76 1.20
N LEU A 49 5.16 3.13 1.88
CA LEU A 49 6.22 3.95 1.30
C LEU A 49 6.92 3.24 0.15
N MET A 50 7.18 1.93 0.25
CA MET A 50 7.76 1.15 -0.85
C MET A 50 6.80 1.05 -2.04
N ILE A 51 5.48 0.97 -1.79
CA ILE A 51 4.47 1.02 -2.86
C ILE A 51 4.54 2.37 -3.61
N THR A 52 4.61 3.50 -2.90
CA THR A 52 4.67 4.81 -3.55
C THR A 52 5.99 5.05 -4.28
N VAL A 53 7.11 4.55 -3.75
CA VAL A 53 8.40 4.54 -4.46
C VAL A 53 8.33 3.70 -5.73
N GLY A 54 7.66 2.55 -5.68
CA GLY A 54 7.43 1.70 -6.87
C GLY A 54 6.59 2.39 -7.95
N ILE A 55 5.56 3.16 -7.55
CA ILE A 55 4.75 3.97 -8.47
C ILE A 55 5.61 5.07 -9.11
N LEU A 56 6.40 5.79 -8.32
CA LEU A 56 7.32 6.82 -8.83
C LEU A 56 8.34 6.20 -9.81
N TRP A 57 8.91 5.05 -9.47
CA TRP A 57 9.82 4.31 -10.35
C TRP A 57 9.15 3.97 -11.69
N ALA A 58 7.90 3.52 -11.67
CA ALA A 58 7.13 3.24 -12.88
C ALA A 58 6.85 4.51 -13.71
N TYR A 59 6.54 5.65 -13.09
CA TYR A 59 6.35 6.92 -13.80
C TYR A 59 7.64 7.43 -14.44
N VAL A 60 8.77 7.38 -13.72
CA VAL A 60 10.07 7.81 -14.25
C VAL A 60 10.46 6.94 -15.43
N LEU A 61 10.44 5.61 -15.28
CA LEU A 61 10.80 4.72 -16.38
C LEU A 61 9.80 4.82 -17.55
N GLY A 62 8.50 4.95 -17.27
CA GLY A 62 7.46 5.07 -18.29
C GLY A 62 7.58 6.34 -19.14
N ALA A 63 8.22 7.39 -18.62
CA ALA A 63 8.47 8.61 -19.39
C ALA A 63 9.62 8.47 -20.42
N PHE A 64 10.53 7.51 -20.23
CA PHE A 64 11.73 7.34 -21.08
C PHE A 64 11.77 6.02 -21.85
N LEU A 65 11.01 5.01 -21.44
CA LEU A 65 11.06 3.66 -21.99
C LEU A 65 9.73 3.24 -22.60
N ASP A 66 9.81 2.54 -23.72
CA ASP A 66 8.66 1.84 -24.29
C ASP A 66 8.15 0.75 -23.35
N TYR A 67 6.88 0.39 -23.50
CA TYR A 67 6.18 -0.62 -22.68
C TYR A 67 6.95 -1.95 -22.53
N TYR A 68 7.64 -2.40 -23.57
CA TYR A 68 8.43 -3.63 -23.54
C TYR A 68 9.65 -3.51 -22.62
N TRP A 69 10.43 -2.44 -22.77
CA TRP A 69 11.62 -2.18 -21.96
C TRP A 69 11.27 -1.86 -20.51
N LEU A 70 10.18 -1.11 -20.30
CA LEU A 70 9.62 -0.87 -18.96
C LEU A 70 9.34 -2.20 -18.25
N SER A 71 8.63 -3.12 -18.92
CA SER A 71 8.30 -4.43 -18.36
C SER A 71 9.54 -5.25 -18.04
N LEU A 72 10.56 -5.23 -18.90
CA LEU A 72 11.82 -5.96 -18.69
C LEU A 72 12.62 -5.40 -17.50
N VAL A 73 12.75 -4.07 -17.40
CA VAL A 73 13.45 -3.43 -16.28
C VAL A 73 12.70 -3.67 -14.96
N SER A 74 11.36 -3.65 -14.98
CA SER A 74 10.55 -3.98 -13.80
C SER A 74 10.74 -5.42 -13.32
N CYS A 75 11.13 -6.37 -14.17
CA CYS A 75 11.44 -7.74 -13.76
C CYS A 75 12.74 -7.85 -12.95
N VAL A 76 13.64 -6.86 -13.03
CA VAL A 76 14.91 -6.87 -12.27
C VAL A 76 14.63 -6.79 -10.76
N VAL A 77 13.64 -6.00 -10.33
CA VAL A 77 13.35 -5.77 -8.92
C VAL A 77 12.91 -7.07 -8.20
N PRO A 78 11.96 -7.87 -8.72
CA PRO A 78 11.64 -9.18 -8.16
C PRO A 78 12.81 -10.16 -8.12
N ILE A 79 13.71 -10.13 -9.11
CA ILE A 79 14.89 -11.02 -9.13
C ILE A 79 15.85 -10.64 -7.99
N ILE A 80 16.11 -9.35 -7.80
CA ILE A 80 16.92 -8.85 -6.69
C ILE A 80 16.27 -9.23 -5.36
N PHE A 81 14.95 -9.05 -5.23
CA PHE A 81 14.22 -9.46 -4.04
C PHE A 81 14.38 -10.97 -3.78
N PHE A 82 14.19 -11.82 -4.78
CA PHE A 82 14.35 -13.27 -4.65
C PHE A 82 15.77 -13.64 -4.18
N LEU A 83 16.81 -13.10 -4.82
CA LEU A 83 18.20 -13.37 -4.45
C LEU A 83 18.53 -12.88 -3.03
N SER A 84 18.01 -11.72 -2.64
CA SER A 84 18.25 -11.14 -1.31
C SER A 84 17.52 -11.94 -0.22
N PHE A 85 16.31 -12.41 -0.51
CA PHE A 85 15.48 -13.15 0.44
C PHE A 85 16.05 -14.53 0.79
N LEU A 86 16.92 -15.09 -0.06
CA LEU A 86 17.64 -16.35 0.26
C LEU A 86 18.55 -16.23 1.50
N PHE A 87 18.96 -15.02 1.88
CA PHE A 87 19.80 -14.77 3.06
C PHE A 87 19.00 -14.38 4.30
N VAL A 88 17.69 -14.16 4.16
CA VAL A 88 16.81 -13.71 5.24
C VAL A 88 16.32 -14.93 6.02
N PRO A 89 16.37 -14.93 7.36
CA PRO A 89 15.91 -16.07 8.14
C PRO A 89 14.38 -16.20 8.09
N GLU A 90 13.93 -17.44 8.26
CA GLU A 90 12.50 -17.75 8.39
C GLU A 90 11.89 -17.13 9.64
N SER A 91 10.58 -16.88 9.60
CA SER A 91 9.87 -16.29 10.73
C SER A 91 10.03 -17.11 12.02
N PRO A 92 10.37 -16.47 13.15
CA PRO A 92 10.56 -17.16 14.42
C PRO A 92 9.26 -17.81 14.92
N LEU A 93 8.10 -17.18 14.67
CA LEU A 93 6.80 -17.74 15.04
C LEU A 93 6.52 -19.05 14.27
N PHE A 94 6.83 -19.07 12.98
CA PHE A 94 6.70 -20.26 12.14
C PHE A 94 7.62 -21.40 12.59
N LEU A 95 8.87 -21.10 12.96
CA LEU A 95 9.84 -22.08 13.43
C LEU A 95 9.41 -22.71 14.77
N ILE A 96 8.92 -21.89 15.71
CA ILE A 96 8.37 -22.38 16.99
C ILE A 96 7.13 -23.25 16.75
N ALA A 97 6.23 -22.85 15.84
CA ALA A 97 5.05 -23.64 15.50
C ALA A 97 5.39 -25.02 14.90
N ARG A 98 6.56 -25.16 14.27
CA ARG A 98 7.11 -26.42 13.76
C ARG A 98 7.94 -27.21 14.78
N GLY A 99 8.10 -26.70 16.01
CA GLY A 99 8.93 -27.31 17.04
C GLY A 99 10.45 -27.19 16.80
N ARG A 100 10.88 -26.26 15.94
CA ARG A 100 12.30 -26.01 15.61
C ARG A 100 12.85 -24.87 16.46
N ASP A 101 12.99 -25.12 17.76
CA ASP A 101 13.35 -24.08 18.73
C ASP A 101 14.75 -23.49 18.53
N GLU A 102 15.76 -24.31 18.19
CA GLU A 102 17.12 -23.84 17.95
C GLU A 102 17.22 -22.90 16.73
N ASP A 103 16.44 -23.19 15.69
CA ASP A 103 16.37 -22.34 14.50
C ASP A 103 15.60 -21.05 14.78
N ALA A 104 14.55 -21.11 15.60
CA ALA A 104 13.81 -19.94 16.05
C ALA A 104 14.70 -19.00 16.89
N GLU A 105 15.52 -19.55 17.78
CA GLU A 105 16.49 -18.78 18.57
C GLU A 105 17.50 -18.08 17.65
N ARG A 106 18.01 -18.78 16.63
CA ARG A 106 18.94 -18.22 15.64
C ARG A 106 18.31 -17.10 14.82
N SER A 107 17.05 -17.28 14.39
CA SER A 107 16.29 -16.26 13.67
C SER A 107 16.06 -15.02 14.53
N LEU A 108 15.64 -15.20 15.79
CA LEU A 108 15.45 -14.11 16.75
C LEU A 108 16.76 -13.36 17.03
N LYS A 109 17.87 -14.07 17.23
CA LYS A 109 19.20 -13.46 17.40
C LYS A 109 19.64 -12.64 16.19
N TRP A 110 19.33 -13.11 14.98
CA TRP A 110 19.61 -12.34 13.76
C TRP A 110 18.75 -11.07 13.67
N LEU A 111 17.47 -11.17 14.03
CA LEU A 111 16.49 -10.07 13.95
C LEU A 111 16.65 -9.00 15.03
N ARG A 112 17.00 -9.42 16.25
CA ARG A 112 16.99 -8.58 17.46
C ARG A 112 18.40 -8.29 17.98
N GLY A 113 19.41 -9.03 17.53
CA GLY A 113 20.80 -8.97 18.01
C GLY A 113 21.13 -10.08 19.02
N ASP A 114 22.38 -10.11 19.51
CA ASP A 114 22.88 -11.17 20.40
C ASP A 114 22.59 -10.87 21.89
N HIS A 115 21.35 -11.10 22.30
CA HIS A 115 20.85 -10.95 23.67
C HIS A 115 19.98 -12.18 24.02
N ASP A 116 19.56 -12.28 25.29
CA ASP A 116 18.75 -13.40 25.74
C ASP A 116 17.31 -13.31 25.15
N VAL A 117 17.08 -14.05 24.07
CA VAL A 117 15.80 -14.11 23.33
C VAL A 117 14.82 -15.12 23.93
N ARG A 118 15.21 -15.87 24.98
CA ARG A 118 14.35 -16.87 25.65
C ARG A 118 13.01 -16.29 26.14
N PRO A 119 12.95 -15.09 26.76
CA PRO A 119 11.68 -14.50 27.18
C PRO A 119 10.74 -14.21 26.01
N GLU A 120 11.28 -13.79 24.86
CA GLU A 120 10.49 -13.55 23.64
C GLU A 120 10.00 -14.87 23.04
N MET A 121 10.84 -15.91 23.02
CA MET A 121 10.44 -17.26 22.58
C MET A 121 9.29 -17.82 23.43
N ASP A 122 9.34 -17.68 24.75
CA ASP A 122 8.27 -18.15 25.64
C ASP A 122 6.97 -17.35 25.44
N ARG A 123 7.08 -16.04 25.18
CA ARG A 123 5.92 -15.21 24.81
C ARG A 123 5.30 -15.67 23.48
N LEU A 124 6.10 -15.97 22.47
CA LEU A 124 5.64 -16.48 21.18
C LEU A 124 5.00 -17.87 21.32
N ARG A 125 5.54 -18.76 22.16
CA ARG A 125 4.91 -20.05 22.50
C ARG A 125 3.56 -19.88 23.16
N GLN A 126 3.44 -18.94 24.10
CA GLN A 126 2.15 -18.63 24.73
C GLN A 126 1.13 -18.12 23.70
N LEU A 127 1.54 -17.25 22.77
CA LEU A 127 0.69 -16.79 21.67
C LEU A 127 0.22 -17.95 20.80
N LEU A 128 1.12 -18.84 20.37
CA LEU A 128 0.77 -20.03 19.59
C LEU A 128 -0.19 -20.96 20.33
N SER A 129 0.02 -21.19 21.62
CA SER A 129 -0.89 -22.05 22.41
C SER A 129 -2.29 -21.45 22.57
N ARG A 130 -2.41 -20.12 22.64
CA ARG A 130 -3.68 -19.40 22.65
C ARG A 130 -4.36 -19.43 21.27
N SER A 131 -3.57 -19.27 20.20
CA SER A 131 -4.08 -19.32 18.82
C SER A 131 -4.44 -20.75 18.38
N SER A 132 -3.77 -21.79 18.88
CA SER A 132 -4.09 -23.19 18.56
C SER A 132 -5.30 -23.75 19.34
N SER A 133 -5.60 -23.20 20.53
CA SER A 133 -6.81 -23.56 21.27
C SER A 133 -8.08 -22.93 20.68
N GLY A 134 -7.93 -21.88 19.87
CA GLY A 134 -9.00 -21.26 19.11
C GLY A 134 -9.14 -21.91 17.74
N THR A 135 -10.10 -22.83 17.57
CA THR A 135 -10.52 -23.26 16.23
C THR A 135 -10.86 -22.02 15.40
N VAL A 136 -10.13 -21.75 14.31
CA VAL A 136 -10.37 -20.62 13.38
C VAL A 136 -11.83 -20.57 12.86
N GLY A 137 -12.56 -21.69 12.94
CA GLY A 137 -13.99 -21.80 12.66
C GLY A 137 -14.97 -21.42 13.79
N LYS A 138 -14.50 -21.10 15.01
CA LYS A 138 -15.32 -20.67 16.17
C LYS A 138 -15.07 -19.21 16.58
N THR A 139 -14.41 -18.42 15.73
CA THR A 139 -14.27 -16.98 15.98
C THR A 139 -15.66 -16.35 15.96
N SER A 140 -16.15 -15.98 17.15
CA SER A 140 -17.44 -15.31 17.28
C SER A 140 -17.37 -13.98 16.52
N TRP A 141 -18.09 -13.90 15.39
CA TRP A 141 -18.26 -12.67 14.60
C TRP A 141 -18.80 -11.50 15.45
N ARG A 142 -19.41 -11.81 16.60
CA ARG A 142 -19.92 -10.84 17.57
C ARG A 142 -18.89 -10.39 18.61
N GLY A 143 -17.71 -11.01 18.67
CA GLY A 143 -16.63 -10.68 19.59
C GLY A 143 -15.70 -9.55 19.10
N PRO A 144 -14.73 -9.13 19.93
CA PRO A 144 -13.76 -8.09 19.59
C PRO A 144 -13.01 -8.37 18.27
N THR A 145 -12.65 -9.64 18.01
CA THR A 145 -11.98 -10.07 16.77
C THR A 145 -12.87 -9.90 15.54
N GLY A 146 -14.17 -10.21 15.63
CA GLY A 146 -15.10 -9.99 14.52
C GLY A 146 -15.25 -8.51 14.16
N ARG A 147 -15.30 -7.64 15.18
CA ARG A 147 -15.32 -6.17 14.96
C ARG A 147 -14.01 -5.68 14.32
N ALA A 148 -12.87 -6.18 14.79
CA ALA A 148 -11.54 -5.88 14.22
C ALA A 148 -11.47 -6.23 12.72
N VAL A 149 -11.94 -7.43 12.36
CA VAL A 149 -12.00 -7.90 10.97
C VAL A 149 -12.93 -7.04 10.12
N VAL A 150 -14.13 -6.72 10.60
CA VAL A 150 -15.09 -5.87 9.87
C VAL A 150 -14.54 -4.46 9.65
N ILE A 151 -13.92 -3.86 10.66
CA ILE A 151 -13.29 -2.52 10.54
C ILE A 151 -12.15 -2.57 9.52
N THR A 152 -11.30 -3.60 9.57
CA THR A 152 -10.17 -3.78 8.66
C THR A 152 -10.62 -3.96 7.21
N ILE A 153 -11.56 -4.87 6.97
CA ILE A 153 -12.10 -5.13 5.63
C ILE A 153 -12.82 -3.88 5.11
N GLY A 154 -13.61 -3.23 5.95
CA GLY A 154 -14.30 -1.99 5.60
C GLY A 154 -13.32 -0.90 5.21
N LEU A 155 -12.27 -0.68 6.01
CA LEU A 155 -11.27 0.34 5.75
C LEU A 155 -10.49 0.08 4.45
N MET A 156 -10.11 -1.17 4.19
CA MET A 156 -9.48 -1.57 2.93
C MET A 156 -10.44 -1.40 1.73
N ALA A 157 -11.72 -1.74 1.89
CA ALA A 157 -12.72 -1.53 0.85
C ALA A 157 -12.90 -0.04 0.55
N PHE A 158 -13.04 0.81 1.57
CA PHE A 158 -13.12 2.27 1.40
C PHE A 158 -11.85 2.83 0.76
N GLN A 159 -10.68 2.26 1.04
CA GLN A 159 -9.43 2.69 0.44
C GLN A 159 -9.45 2.48 -1.07
N GLN A 160 -9.97 1.35 -1.54
CA GLN A 160 -10.12 1.08 -2.97
C GLN A 160 -11.25 1.92 -3.60
N LEU A 161 -12.38 2.05 -2.89
CA LEU A 161 -13.53 2.83 -3.34
C LEU A 161 -13.26 4.34 -3.41
N SER A 162 -12.19 4.83 -2.77
CA SER A 162 -11.75 6.21 -2.90
C SER A 162 -11.45 6.60 -4.35
N GLY A 163 -11.17 5.63 -5.23
CA GLY A 163 -10.86 5.86 -6.64
C GLY A 163 -9.38 6.12 -6.92
N ILE A 164 -8.50 5.99 -5.93
CA ILE A 164 -7.08 6.33 -6.05
C ILE A 164 -6.39 5.59 -7.22
N ASN A 165 -6.71 4.31 -7.44
CA ASN A 165 -6.12 3.54 -8.54
C ASN A 165 -6.56 4.06 -9.92
N ALA A 166 -7.81 4.52 -10.04
CA ALA A 166 -8.26 5.14 -11.29
C ALA A 166 -7.49 6.43 -11.56
N VAL A 167 -7.29 7.25 -10.52
CA VAL A 167 -6.48 8.47 -10.63
C VAL A 167 -5.03 8.15 -10.99
N ILE A 168 -4.40 7.17 -10.34
CA ILE A 168 -3.01 6.77 -10.61
C ILE A 168 -2.85 6.24 -12.04
N PHE A 169 -3.74 5.34 -12.49
CA PHE A 169 -3.65 4.71 -13.81
C PHE A 169 -4.00 5.65 -14.97
N TYR A 170 -4.95 6.57 -14.75
CA TYR A 170 -5.38 7.51 -15.79
C TYR A 170 -4.81 8.92 -15.61
N SER A 171 -3.89 9.12 -14.66
CA SER A 171 -3.27 10.42 -14.36
C SER A 171 -2.74 11.12 -15.61
N GLU A 172 -1.99 10.40 -16.46
CA GLU A 172 -1.44 10.96 -17.71
C GLU A 172 -2.54 11.48 -18.64
N ARG A 173 -3.60 10.69 -18.85
CA ARG A 173 -4.75 11.10 -19.67
C ARG A 173 -5.53 12.25 -19.05
N ILE A 174 -5.69 12.24 -17.72
CA ILE A 174 -6.36 13.33 -17.00
C ILE A 174 -5.59 14.64 -17.20
N PHE A 175 -4.25 14.59 -17.21
CA PHE A 175 -3.41 15.78 -17.44
C PHE A 175 -3.40 16.22 -18.91
N GLU A 176 -3.44 15.27 -19.84
CA GLU A 176 -3.59 15.55 -21.28
C GLU A 176 -4.94 16.23 -21.57
N ASP A 177 -6.05 15.66 -21.09
CA ASP A 177 -7.41 16.17 -21.28
C ASP A 177 -7.67 17.51 -20.56
N ALA A 178 -6.84 17.87 -19.59
CA ALA A 178 -6.91 19.15 -18.88
C ALA A 178 -6.19 20.28 -19.63
N GLY A 179 -5.45 19.99 -20.71
CA GLY A 179 -4.74 21.01 -21.51
C GLY A 179 -3.59 21.68 -20.77
N SER A 180 -2.91 20.96 -19.86
CA SER A 180 -1.81 21.52 -19.10
C SER A 180 -0.62 21.89 -20.01
N THR A 181 0.07 22.99 -19.70
CA THR A 181 1.27 23.42 -20.45
C THR A 181 2.50 22.54 -20.21
N LEU A 182 2.46 21.68 -19.18
CA LEU A 182 3.50 20.71 -18.85
C LEU A 182 3.27 19.40 -19.59
N SER A 183 4.34 18.69 -19.94
CA SER A 183 4.20 17.36 -20.54
C SER A 183 3.49 16.41 -19.56
N PRO A 184 2.50 15.60 -20.02
CA PRO A 184 1.74 14.70 -19.15
C PRO A 184 2.64 13.78 -18.31
N SER A 185 3.72 13.27 -18.90
CA SER A 185 4.68 12.39 -18.22
C SER A 185 5.52 13.11 -17.15
N LEU A 186 5.83 14.40 -17.32
CA LEU A 186 6.52 15.19 -16.28
C LEU A 186 5.56 15.47 -15.11
N SER A 187 4.29 15.74 -15.40
CA SER A 187 3.25 15.95 -14.39
C SER A 187 3.03 14.70 -13.53
N THR A 188 2.99 13.50 -14.11
CA THR A 188 2.87 12.25 -13.34
C THR A 188 4.11 11.97 -12.48
N ILE A 189 5.32 12.30 -12.95
CA ILE A 189 6.55 12.21 -12.14
C ILE A 189 6.48 13.15 -10.94
N ILE A 190 6.09 14.41 -11.13
CA ILE A 190 5.95 15.38 -10.02
C ILE A 190 4.96 14.84 -8.98
N VAL A 191 3.82 14.33 -9.43
CA VAL A 191 2.80 13.70 -8.58
C VAL A 191 3.39 12.54 -7.79
N GLY A 192 4.16 11.67 -8.43
CA GLY A 192 4.84 10.56 -7.75
C GLY A 192 5.82 11.02 -6.67
N VAL A 193 6.62 12.06 -6.95
CA VAL A 193 7.55 12.63 -5.97
C VAL A 193 6.79 13.21 -4.77
N VAL A 194 5.77 14.01 -5.05
CA VAL A 194 4.90 14.61 -4.02
C VAL A 194 4.22 13.52 -3.18
N GLN A 195 3.76 12.45 -3.82
CA GLN A 195 3.17 11.29 -3.14
C GLN A 195 4.15 10.59 -2.20
N VAL A 196 5.39 10.35 -2.62
CA VAL A 196 6.42 9.75 -1.76
C VAL A 196 6.72 10.63 -0.55
N LEU A 197 6.91 11.94 -0.77
CA LEU A 197 7.16 12.91 0.31
C LEU A 197 5.97 12.99 1.29
N ALA A 198 4.74 12.98 0.76
CA ALA A 198 3.52 12.99 1.55
C ALA A 198 3.37 11.71 2.40
N THR A 199 3.65 10.54 1.84
CA THR A 199 3.63 9.27 2.58
C THR A 199 4.72 9.23 3.66
N TYR A 200 5.91 9.76 3.39
CA TYR A 200 6.95 9.87 4.41
C TYR A 200 6.52 10.82 5.54
N ALA A 201 5.98 12.00 5.20
CA ALA A 201 5.45 12.95 6.19
C ALA A 201 4.29 12.35 7.01
N SER A 202 3.44 11.52 6.40
CA SER A 202 2.40 10.77 7.09
C SER A 202 2.95 9.96 8.24
N SER A 203 4.02 9.20 8.01
CA SER A 203 4.59 8.31 9.03
C SER A 203 4.96 9.05 10.33
N VAL A 204 5.46 10.29 10.21
CA VAL A 204 5.79 11.16 11.36
C VAL A 204 4.54 11.81 11.96
N LEU A 205 3.56 12.18 11.13
CA LEU A 205 2.36 12.87 11.55
C LEU A 205 1.38 11.97 12.28
N VAL A 206 1.30 10.69 11.89
CA VAL A 206 0.43 9.67 12.49
C VAL A 206 0.67 9.54 13.99
N ASP A 207 1.93 9.55 14.41
CA ASP A 207 2.32 9.41 15.82
C ASP A 207 1.94 10.64 16.65
N ARG A 208 1.82 11.82 16.03
CA ARG A 208 1.49 13.09 16.73
C ARG A 208 0.01 13.41 16.76
N THR A 209 -0.69 13.23 15.65
CA THR A 209 -2.10 13.68 15.49
C THR A 209 -3.10 12.57 15.82
N GLY A 210 -2.64 11.31 15.81
CA GLY A 210 -3.49 10.15 16.00
C GLY A 210 -4.18 9.71 14.71
N ARG A 211 -4.32 8.39 14.57
CA ARG A 211 -4.74 7.69 13.35
C ARG A 211 -6.16 8.05 12.89
N ARG A 212 -7.11 8.07 13.84
CA ARG A 212 -8.53 8.31 13.53
C ARG A 212 -8.79 9.71 13.00
N VAL A 213 -8.13 10.72 13.58
CA VAL A 213 -8.28 12.12 13.16
C VAL A 213 -7.71 12.30 11.76
N LEU A 214 -6.53 11.74 11.51
CA LEU A 214 -5.87 11.84 10.21
C LEU A 214 -6.68 11.13 9.10
N LEU A 215 -7.27 9.96 9.38
CA LEU A 215 -8.19 9.28 8.47
C LEU A 215 -9.38 10.16 8.10
N LEU A 216 -10.13 10.67 9.08
CA LEU A 216 -11.34 11.46 8.84
C LEU A 216 -11.04 12.79 8.13
N LEU A 217 -9.93 13.45 8.48
CA LEU A 217 -9.50 14.68 7.82
C LEU A 217 -9.13 14.40 6.35
N SER A 218 -8.38 13.33 6.09
CA SER A 218 -8.02 12.97 4.71
C SER A 218 -9.24 12.62 3.87
N ASP A 219 -10.17 11.83 4.41
CA ASP A 219 -11.39 11.41 3.72
C ASP A 219 -12.29 12.59 3.36
N THR A 220 -12.56 13.48 4.32
CA THR A 220 -13.38 14.69 4.09
C THR A 220 -12.74 15.61 3.07
N ALA A 221 -11.42 15.83 3.15
CA ALA A 221 -10.71 16.68 2.20
C ALA A 221 -10.65 16.06 0.79
N MET A 222 -10.49 14.74 0.68
CA MET A 222 -10.56 14.02 -0.60
C MET A 222 -11.97 14.09 -1.21
N ALA A 223 -13.02 13.95 -0.40
CA ALA A 223 -14.41 14.07 -0.85
C ALA A 223 -14.69 15.47 -1.44
N VAL A 224 -14.18 16.52 -0.79
CA VAL A 224 -14.26 17.90 -1.31
C VAL A 224 -13.51 18.03 -2.64
N CYS A 225 -12.30 17.48 -2.76
CA CYS A 225 -11.53 17.52 -4.01
C CYS A 225 -12.26 16.83 -5.17
N LEU A 226 -12.85 15.66 -4.92
CA LEU A 226 -13.64 14.93 -5.91
C LEU A 226 -14.93 15.65 -6.28
N LEU A 227 -15.59 16.32 -5.32
CA LEU A 227 -16.76 17.14 -5.59
C LEU A 227 -16.42 18.32 -6.49
N VAL A 228 -15.31 19.02 -6.21
CA VAL A 228 -14.79 20.10 -7.07
C VAL A 228 -14.50 19.59 -8.48
N LEU A 229 -13.85 18.44 -8.60
CA LEU A 229 -13.53 17.83 -9.89
C LEU A 229 -14.81 17.43 -10.67
N SER A 230 -15.79 16.87 -9.98
CA SER A 230 -17.08 16.49 -10.56
C SER A 230 -17.86 17.70 -11.08
N VAL A 231 -17.95 18.77 -10.28
CA VAL A 231 -18.60 20.03 -10.68
C VAL A 231 -17.89 20.65 -11.88
N TYR A 232 -16.55 20.63 -11.90
CA TYR A 232 -15.76 21.13 -13.03
C TYR A 232 -16.10 20.40 -14.32
N PHE A 233 -16.08 19.06 -14.32
CA PHE A 233 -16.37 18.27 -15.52
C PHE A 233 -17.82 18.43 -15.97
N PHE A 234 -18.77 18.52 -15.04
CA PHE A 234 -20.18 18.78 -15.35
C PHE A 234 -20.39 20.13 -16.05
N ILE A 235 -19.70 21.19 -15.62
CA ILE A 235 -19.77 22.50 -16.27
C ILE A 235 -19.05 22.47 -17.62
N ARG A 236 -17.91 21.78 -17.74
CA ARG A 236 -17.16 21.65 -19.01
C ARG A 236 -17.99 21.01 -20.11
N GLU A 237 -18.79 19.99 -19.78
CA GLU A 237 -19.66 19.32 -20.74
C GLU A 237 -20.81 20.22 -21.24
N ARG A 238 -21.30 21.13 -20.38
CA ARG A 238 -22.49 21.94 -20.65
C ARG A 238 -22.18 23.34 -21.20
N HIS A 239 -21.07 23.93 -20.78
CA HIS A 239 -20.62 25.28 -21.13
C HIS A 239 -19.09 25.34 -21.29
N PRO A 240 -18.53 24.78 -22.38
CA PRO A 240 -17.08 24.67 -22.57
C PRO A 240 -16.35 26.03 -22.54
N ASP A 241 -16.99 27.11 -22.98
CA ASP A 241 -16.38 28.45 -23.06
C ASP A 241 -16.10 29.08 -21.68
N HIS A 242 -16.79 28.65 -20.63
CA HIS A 242 -16.66 29.25 -19.29
C HIS A 242 -15.52 28.63 -18.46
N VAL A 243 -14.98 27.48 -18.88
CA VAL A 243 -14.07 26.67 -18.07
C VAL A 243 -12.62 26.72 -18.55
N ALA A 244 -12.37 27.28 -19.74
CA ALA A 244 -11.04 27.45 -20.31
C ALA A 244 -10.09 28.26 -19.39
N PHE A 245 -10.60 29.23 -18.64
CA PHE A 245 -9.82 30.00 -17.66
C PHE A 245 -9.41 29.19 -16.42
N ILE A 246 -10.10 28.07 -16.15
CA ILE A 246 -9.96 27.27 -14.92
C ILE A 246 -9.33 25.89 -15.23
N ALA A 247 -8.69 25.73 -16.40
CA ALA A 247 -8.08 24.47 -16.84
C ALA A 247 -7.01 23.89 -15.89
N TRP A 248 -6.44 24.71 -15.00
CA TRP A 248 -5.49 24.29 -13.96
C TRP A 248 -6.15 23.66 -12.73
N LEU A 249 -7.46 23.87 -12.51
CA LEU A 249 -8.15 23.43 -11.30
C LEU A 249 -8.25 21.90 -11.19
N PRO A 250 -8.60 21.13 -12.25
CA PRO A 250 -8.60 19.66 -12.18
C PRO A 250 -7.23 19.10 -11.79
N LEU A 251 -6.16 19.67 -12.35
CA LEU A 251 -4.79 19.31 -12.04
C LEU A 251 -4.50 19.54 -10.55
N ALA A 252 -4.78 20.75 -10.06
CA ALA A 252 -4.59 21.09 -8.65
C ALA A 252 -5.41 20.18 -7.73
N SER A 253 -6.69 19.92 -8.07
CA SER A 253 -7.57 19.05 -7.30
C SER A 253 -7.08 17.60 -7.26
N VAL A 254 -6.55 17.07 -8.36
CA VAL A 254 -5.97 15.72 -8.41
C VAL A 254 -4.68 15.62 -7.59
N VAL A 255 -3.78 16.61 -7.71
CA VAL A 255 -2.54 16.63 -6.91
C VAL A 255 -2.87 16.70 -5.42
N VAL A 256 -3.77 17.60 -5.02
CA VAL A 256 -4.21 17.73 -3.63
C VAL A 256 -4.89 16.46 -3.15
N TYR A 257 -5.75 15.84 -3.96
CA TYR A 257 -6.38 14.55 -3.65
C TYR A 257 -5.33 13.45 -3.40
N ILE A 258 -4.30 13.33 -4.25
CA ILE A 258 -3.23 12.34 -4.09
C ILE A 258 -2.41 12.61 -2.83
N VAL A 259 -2.09 13.87 -2.54
CA VAL A 259 -1.39 14.26 -1.29
C VAL A 259 -2.21 13.85 -0.07
N LEU A 260 -3.49 14.22 -0.03
CA LEU A 260 -4.37 13.93 1.09
C LEU A 260 -4.55 12.42 1.30
N PHE A 261 -4.71 11.66 0.22
CA PHE A 261 -4.71 10.20 0.27
C PHE A 261 -3.41 9.68 0.85
N SER A 262 -2.27 10.17 0.36
CA SER A 262 -0.94 9.70 0.76
C SER A 262 -0.59 10.05 2.21
N VAL A 263 -1.15 11.15 2.74
CA VAL A 263 -1.00 11.57 4.14
C VAL A 263 -1.86 10.74 5.08
N GLY A 264 -3.05 10.30 4.68
CA GLY A 264 -3.98 9.60 5.56
C GLY A 264 -4.34 8.20 5.07
N PHE A 265 -5.26 8.16 4.11
CA PHE A 265 -5.92 6.93 3.66
C PHE A 265 -5.01 5.88 3.00
N GLY A 266 -3.81 6.26 2.57
CA GLY A 266 -2.80 5.35 2.03
C GLY A 266 -2.21 4.44 3.11
N PRO A 267 -1.44 4.97 4.07
CA PRO A 267 -0.74 4.13 5.05
C PRO A 267 -1.63 3.67 6.21
N LEU A 268 -2.64 4.45 6.61
CA LEU A 268 -3.44 4.18 7.82
C LEU A 268 -4.18 2.84 7.83
N PRO A 269 -4.73 2.33 6.70
CA PRO A 269 -5.30 1.00 6.66
C PRO A 269 -4.29 -0.10 7.02
N TRP A 270 -3.06 -0.02 6.50
CA TRP A 270 -1.97 -0.97 6.82
C TRP A 270 -1.55 -0.89 8.29
N PHE A 271 -1.45 0.33 8.83
CA PHE A 271 -1.20 0.56 10.25
C PHE A 271 -2.27 -0.08 11.15
N MET A 272 -3.54 0.02 10.77
CA MET A 272 -4.66 -0.49 11.55
C MET A 272 -4.74 -2.02 11.51
N ILE A 273 -4.39 -2.65 10.38
CA ILE A 273 -4.26 -4.12 10.30
C ILE A 273 -3.25 -4.62 11.32
N ALA A 274 -2.07 -4.02 11.34
CA ALA A 274 -0.97 -4.45 12.18
C ALA A 274 -1.23 -4.30 13.69
N GLU A 275 -2.13 -3.39 14.09
CA GLU A 275 -2.45 -3.14 15.50
C GLU A 275 -3.72 -3.81 16.01
N ILE A 276 -4.73 -3.95 15.16
CA ILE A 276 -6.08 -4.34 15.59
C ILE A 276 -6.30 -5.84 15.38
N VAL A 277 -5.57 -6.46 14.46
CA VAL A 277 -5.66 -7.91 14.23
C VAL A 277 -4.76 -8.63 15.23
N PRO A 278 -5.32 -9.41 16.17
CA PRO A 278 -4.51 -10.22 17.08
C PRO A 278 -3.79 -11.31 16.26
N THR A 279 -2.47 -11.43 16.47
CA THR A 279 -1.64 -12.57 16.04
C THR A 279 -1.83 -13.76 16.97
#